data_AF-A0A0B6YT00-F1
#
_entry.id   AF-A0A0B6YT00-F1
#
_cell.length_a   1.000
_cell.length_b   1.000
_cell.length_c   1.000
_cell.angle_alpha   90.00
_cell.angle_beta   90.00
_cell.angle_gamma   90.00
#
_symmetry.space_group_name_H-M   'P 1'
#
loop_
_entity.id
_entity.type
_entity.pdbx_description
1 polymer ?
#
loop_
_entity_poly.entity_id
_entity_poly.type
_entity_poly.pdbx_seq_one_letter_code
_entity_poly.pdbx_strand_id
1 'polypeptide(L)'
;KKKKRNYEHDDAGSDDDVAVTSIAEKSKGQELTFMSIEEIEKVLKSQNHLKECPKELLTEIASRLHRPLTRQFQELAKSIFLKNSGADRKKTVLEMQERISGLWVNARLFEKGVQHWEDPVHGQLVKHLLKTLGSELANTVVMAVAGDHMINVAQPDEPLTPDARLRLINTLPNDIQEHLTKLHASLNGQTLDDFFHQLELLCGPAHLGILLKKPDKRKERQLVFNYRQSLVEQLNVETDPAMCLHLCSVLLFQTATHSMLHIPGRLVPNVLQYLVTSLGADKMAVLTQMQDLVVKHAKLKSSSEGDHEAEIGSVATAMADLLEKIKEIATKKSNTPTDE
;
A
#
# COMPACT_ATOMS: atom_id res chain seq x y z
N LYS A 1 36.14 36.15 41.82
CA LYS A 1 36.40 35.02 42.75
C LYS A 1 35.45 33.88 42.38
N LYS A 2 35.81 32.98 41.45
CA LYS A 2 36.50 31.68 41.64
C LYS A 2 35.80 30.71 42.61
N LYS A 3 35.29 29.61 42.04
CA LYS A 3 35.41 28.17 42.44
C LYS A 3 34.26 27.43 41.71
N LYS A 4 34.41 26.73 40.57
CA LYS A 4 35.33 25.63 40.18
C LYS A 4 35.58 24.62 41.31
N ARG A 5 34.91 23.47 41.23
CA ARG A 5 35.32 22.21 41.85
C ARG A 5 35.27 21.12 40.77
N ASN A 6 36.46 20.56 40.53
CA ASN A 6 36.76 19.30 39.86
C ASN A 6 36.55 18.14 40.83
N TYR A 7 36.28 16.96 40.27
CA TYR A 7 36.77 15.64 40.70
C TYR A 7 36.64 14.72 39.46
N GLU A 8 37.71 14.45 38.69
CA GLU A 8 38.60 13.25 38.75
C GLU A 8 37.81 11.93 38.82
N HIS A 9 37.60 11.25 37.68
CA HIS A 9 38.46 10.29 36.96
C HIS A 9 38.55 8.94 37.67
N ASP A 10 37.94 7.91 37.06
CA ASP A 10 38.57 6.60 36.91
C ASP A 10 38.00 5.87 35.69
N ASP A 11 38.91 5.14 35.08
CA ASP A 11 38.99 4.61 33.73
C ASP A 11 38.59 3.12 33.73
N ALA A 12 37.80 2.69 32.75
CA ALA A 12 37.63 1.27 32.40
C ALA A 12 37.01 1.19 30.99
N GLY A 13 37.86 0.82 30.03
CA GLY A 13 37.62 1.03 28.61
C GLY A 13 36.68 0.04 27.93
N SER A 14 36.27 0.45 26.74
CA SER A 14 36.12 -0.45 25.58
C SER A 14 36.30 0.42 24.34
N ASP A 15 37.53 0.45 23.86
CA ASP A 15 37.95 1.05 22.60
C ASP A 15 37.49 0.12 21.46
N ASP A 16 36.45 0.51 20.71
CA ASP A 16 35.98 -0.24 19.54
C ASP A 16 35.53 0.69 18.40
N ASP A 17 36.21 1.84 18.26
CA ASP A 17 35.99 2.82 17.18
C ASP A 17 37.12 2.83 16.13
N VAL A 18 37.84 1.70 15.95
CA VAL A 18 38.97 1.60 15.01
C VAL A 18 38.74 0.63 13.83
N ALA A 19 37.54 0.05 13.69
CA ALA A 19 37.29 -0.99 12.67
C ALA A 19 36.49 -0.54 11.43
N VAL A 20 36.06 0.72 11.31
CA VAL A 20 35.23 1.17 10.17
C VAL A 20 36.00 1.99 9.13
N THR A 21 37.13 2.60 9.50
CA THR A 21 37.95 3.41 8.58
C THR A 21 38.97 2.60 7.78
N SER A 22 39.28 1.36 8.16
CA SER A 22 40.31 0.53 7.51
C SER A 22 39.81 -0.34 6.33
N ILE A 23 38.50 -0.39 6.08
CA ILE A 23 37.92 -1.09 4.91
C ILE A 23 37.72 -0.13 3.72
N ALA A 24 37.55 1.17 3.97
CA ALA A 24 37.30 2.17 2.93
C ALA A 24 38.56 2.59 2.15
N GLU A 25 39.77 2.33 2.67
CA GLU A 25 41.02 2.74 2.02
C GLU A 25 41.69 1.65 1.17
N LYS A 26 41.25 0.38 1.27
CA LYS A 26 41.80 -0.72 0.45
C LYS A 26 41.07 -1.02 -0.85
N SER A 27 39.94 -0.37 -1.13
CA SER A 27 39.10 -0.64 -2.31
C SER A 27 39.11 0.47 -3.38
N LYS A 28 40.01 1.45 -3.29
CA LYS A 28 40.29 2.38 -4.41
C LYS A 28 41.31 1.75 -5.37
N GLY A 29 40.87 0.81 -6.21
CA GLY A 29 41.71 0.36 -7.33
C GLY A 29 41.45 -1.03 -7.92
N GLN A 30 40.50 -1.82 -7.43
CA GLN A 30 40.10 -3.05 -8.11
C GLN A 30 38.83 -2.80 -8.90
N GLU A 31 38.98 -2.54 -10.20
CA GLU A 31 37.86 -2.57 -11.13
C GLU A 31 37.19 -3.96 -11.05
N LEU A 32 35.90 -3.98 -10.72
CA LEU A 32 35.09 -5.19 -10.73
C LEU A 32 35.20 -5.84 -12.12
N THR A 33 35.84 -7.00 -12.15
CA THR A 33 36.08 -7.75 -13.39
C THR A 33 34.97 -8.78 -13.55
N PHE A 34 34.36 -8.85 -14.74
CA PHE A 34 33.24 -9.75 -15.00
C PHE A 34 33.70 -11.20 -15.13
N MET A 35 34.57 -11.46 -16.11
CA MET A 35 35.18 -12.74 -16.42
C MET A 35 36.53 -12.48 -17.10
N SER A 36 37.50 -13.34 -16.88
CA SER A 36 38.76 -13.33 -17.62
C SER A 36 38.56 -13.78 -19.08
N ILE A 37 39.53 -13.45 -19.94
CA ILE A 37 39.53 -13.87 -21.36
C ILE A 37 39.46 -15.41 -21.47
N GLU A 38 40.14 -16.13 -20.58
CA GLU A 38 40.17 -17.60 -20.57
C GLU A 38 38.80 -18.21 -20.25
N GLU A 39 38.06 -17.59 -19.34
CA GLU A 39 36.71 -18.03 -18.99
C GLU A 39 35.72 -17.71 -20.11
N ILE A 40 35.85 -16.56 -20.78
CA ILE A 40 35.07 -16.22 -21.97
C ILE A 40 35.37 -17.23 -23.09
N GLU A 41 36.64 -17.59 -23.31
CA GLU A 41 37.04 -18.62 -24.28
C GLU A 41 36.40 -19.98 -23.96
N LYS A 42 36.36 -20.36 -22.68
CA LYS A 42 35.73 -21.61 -22.23
C LYS A 42 34.21 -21.60 -22.49
N VAL A 43 33.54 -20.48 -22.26
CA VAL A 43 32.11 -20.31 -22.59
C VAL A 43 31.88 -20.38 -24.09
N LEU A 44 32.72 -19.73 -24.90
CA LEU A 44 32.62 -19.78 -26.36
C LEU A 44 32.80 -21.21 -26.89
N LYS A 45 33.75 -21.99 -26.35
CA LYS A 45 33.97 -23.41 -26.71
C LYS A 45 32.79 -24.32 -26.34
N SER A 46 32.01 -23.94 -25.33
CA SER A 46 30.82 -24.68 -24.93
C SER A 46 29.61 -24.47 -25.86
N GLN A 47 29.68 -23.51 -26.78
CA GLN A 47 28.61 -23.26 -27.75
C GLN A 47 28.69 -24.23 -28.92
N ASN A 48 27.57 -24.89 -29.22
CA ASN A 48 27.48 -25.92 -30.27
C ASN A 48 27.99 -25.46 -31.65
N HIS A 49 27.84 -24.17 -31.97
CA HIS A 49 28.24 -23.59 -33.26
C HIS A 49 29.71 -23.13 -33.33
N LEU A 50 30.40 -23.03 -32.19
CA LEU A 50 31.75 -22.48 -32.08
C LEU A 50 32.78 -23.51 -31.59
N LYS A 51 32.33 -24.74 -31.31
CA LYS A 51 33.16 -25.82 -30.76
C LYS A 51 34.28 -26.26 -31.71
N GLU A 52 34.06 -26.16 -33.02
CA GLU A 52 35.04 -26.53 -34.06
C GLU A 52 35.91 -25.35 -34.51
N CYS A 53 35.71 -24.15 -33.96
CA CYS A 53 36.53 -23.00 -34.32
C CYS A 53 37.98 -23.14 -33.81
N PRO A 54 38.98 -22.67 -34.60
CA PRO A 54 40.37 -22.63 -34.17
C PRO A 54 40.52 -21.86 -32.86
N LYS A 55 41.43 -22.34 -32.01
CA LYS A 55 41.68 -21.72 -30.70
C LYS A 55 42.09 -20.25 -30.85
N GLU A 56 42.91 -19.91 -31.86
CA GLU A 56 43.35 -18.53 -32.07
C GLU A 56 42.17 -17.58 -32.35
N LEU A 57 41.17 -18.05 -33.11
CA LEU A 57 39.97 -17.26 -33.41
C LEU A 57 39.11 -17.05 -32.16
N LEU A 58 38.95 -18.08 -31.32
CA LEU A 58 38.20 -17.98 -30.06
C LEU A 58 38.88 -17.03 -29.06
N THR A 59 40.22 -17.06 -28.99
CA THR A 59 40.99 -16.14 -28.16
C THR A 59 40.86 -14.70 -28.64
N GLU A 60 40.85 -14.45 -29.96
CA GLU A 60 40.65 -13.11 -30.54
C GLU A 60 39.22 -12.58 -30.25
N ILE A 61 38.19 -13.42 -30.40
CA ILE A 61 36.81 -13.07 -30.07
C ILE A 61 36.68 -12.77 -28.56
N ALA A 62 37.23 -13.63 -27.69
CA ALA A 62 37.20 -13.43 -26.25
C ALA A 62 37.89 -12.12 -25.85
N SER A 63 39.03 -11.80 -26.47
CA SER A 63 39.77 -10.55 -26.23
C SER A 63 38.95 -9.31 -26.63
N ARG A 64 38.21 -9.37 -27.74
CA ARG A 64 37.32 -8.29 -28.18
C ARG A 64 36.07 -8.14 -27.31
N LEU A 65 35.55 -9.24 -26.77
CA LEU A 65 34.35 -9.24 -25.92
C LEU A 65 34.66 -8.87 -24.46
N HIS A 66 35.88 -9.11 -23.98
CA HIS A 66 36.26 -8.88 -22.60
C HIS A 66 35.97 -7.45 -22.11
N ARG A 67 36.41 -6.43 -22.88
CA ARG A 67 36.21 -5.02 -22.52
C ARG A 67 34.72 -4.60 -22.53
N PRO A 68 33.92 -4.86 -23.59
CA PRO A 68 32.51 -4.49 -23.60
C PRO A 68 31.67 -5.25 -22.58
N LEU A 69 31.94 -6.54 -22.33
CA LEU A 69 31.22 -7.31 -21.31
C LEU A 69 31.56 -6.82 -19.90
N THR A 70 32.85 -6.57 -19.61
CA THR A 70 33.29 -6.01 -18.33
C THR A 70 32.68 -4.63 -18.10
N ARG A 71 32.63 -3.78 -19.13
CA ARG A 71 31.97 -2.48 -19.04
C ARG A 71 30.47 -2.59 -18.73
N GLN A 72 29.73 -3.45 -19.44
CA GLN A 72 28.31 -3.66 -19.17
C GLN A 72 28.06 -4.21 -17.76
N PHE A 73 28.88 -5.17 -17.32
CA PHE A 73 28.82 -5.69 -15.95
C PHE A 73 29.08 -4.60 -14.92
N GLN A 74 30.09 -3.76 -15.12
CA GLN A 74 30.38 -2.64 -14.23
C GLN A 74 29.27 -1.60 -14.22
N GLU A 75 28.65 -1.30 -15.37
CA GLU A 75 27.51 -0.40 -15.46
C GLU A 75 26.29 -0.97 -14.70
N LEU A 76 26.01 -2.26 -14.83
CA LEU A 76 24.96 -2.95 -14.06
C LEU A 76 25.27 -2.99 -12.57
N ALA A 77 26.48 -3.40 -12.19
CA ALA A 77 26.93 -3.46 -10.79
C ALA A 77 26.89 -2.08 -10.14
N LYS A 78 27.36 -1.03 -10.83
CA LYS A 78 27.25 0.36 -10.37
C LYS A 78 25.79 0.79 -10.29
N SER A 79 24.93 0.43 -11.24
CA SER A 79 23.51 0.80 -11.19
C SER A 79 22.79 0.16 -10.00
N ILE A 80 23.10 -1.09 -9.66
CA ILE A 80 22.55 -1.80 -8.50
C ILE A 80 23.14 -1.21 -7.21
N PHE A 81 24.45 -0.99 -7.15
CA PHE A 81 25.13 -0.52 -5.95
C PHE A 81 24.86 0.96 -5.64
N LEU A 82 24.74 1.81 -6.66
CA LEU A 82 24.45 3.24 -6.52
C LEU A 82 22.96 3.48 -6.21
N LYS A 83 22.04 2.67 -6.77
CA LYS A 83 20.63 2.66 -6.35
C LYS A 83 20.45 2.08 -4.93
N ASN A 84 21.37 1.21 -4.49
CA ASN A 84 21.41 0.64 -3.15
C ASN A 84 22.41 1.37 -2.22
N SER A 85 22.67 2.65 -2.44
CA SER A 85 23.47 3.44 -1.49
C SER A 85 22.87 3.28 -0.08
N GLY A 86 23.71 3.09 0.95
CA GLY A 86 23.23 2.71 2.28
C GLY A 86 22.23 3.70 2.89
N ALA A 87 22.28 4.97 2.49
CA ALA A 87 21.34 6.00 2.90
C ALA A 87 20.01 5.91 2.13
N ASP A 88 20.05 5.78 0.81
CA ASP A 88 18.84 5.71 -0.02
C ASP A 88 18.07 4.41 0.21
N ARG A 89 18.77 3.27 0.31
CA ARG A 89 18.16 1.98 0.67
C ARG A 89 17.49 2.04 2.03
N LYS A 90 18.15 2.63 3.04
CA LYS A 90 17.57 2.76 4.38
C LYS A 90 16.31 3.63 4.36
N LYS A 91 16.31 4.71 3.57
CA LYS A 91 15.14 5.57 3.38
C LYS A 91 13.99 4.80 2.73
N THR A 92 14.24 4.07 1.64
CA THR A 92 13.21 3.27 0.95
C THR A 92 12.61 2.19 1.85
N VAL A 93 13.43 1.50 2.65
CA VAL A 93 12.94 0.50 3.61
C VAL A 93 12.07 1.13 4.69
N LEU A 94 12.44 2.32 5.20
CA LEU A 94 11.63 3.05 6.17
C LEU A 94 10.30 3.52 5.58
N GLU A 95 10.31 4.10 4.38
CA GLU A 95 9.10 4.53 3.67
C GLU A 95 8.14 3.34 3.42
N MET A 96 8.69 2.18 3.01
CA MET A 96 7.94 0.94 2.85
C MET A 96 7.36 0.44 4.18
N GLN A 97 8.16 0.46 5.25
CA GLN A 97 7.72 0.07 6.59
C GLN A 97 6.58 0.96 7.11
N GLU A 98 6.69 2.28 6.92
CA GLU A 98 5.66 3.24 7.28
C GLU A 98 4.38 3.02 6.48
N ARG A 99 4.50 2.76 5.17
CA ARG A 99 3.37 2.43 4.30
C ARG A 99 2.64 1.17 4.77
N ILE A 100 3.36 0.07 5.00
CA ILE A 100 2.77 -1.19 5.51
C ILE A 100 2.09 -0.95 6.85
N SER A 101 2.77 -0.24 7.76
CA SER A 101 2.25 0.04 9.11
C SER A 101 1.00 0.92 9.07
N GLY A 102 0.96 1.93 8.19
CA GLY A 102 -0.19 2.81 8.01
C GLY A 102 -1.41 2.07 7.45
N LEU A 103 -1.21 1.28 6.40
CA LEU A 103 -2.26 0.44 5.81
C LEU A 103 -2.78 -0.59 6.82
N TRP A 104 -1.89 -1.23 7.58
CA TRP A 104 -2.26 -2.16 8.66
C TRP A 104 -3.17 -1.52 9.70
N VAL A 105 -2.79 -0.35 10.20
CA VAL A 105 -3.56 0.38 11.21
C VAL A 105 -4.93 0.76 10.65
N ASN A 106 -5.00 1.24 9.41
CA ASN A 106 -6.27 1.55 8.75
C ASN A 106 -7.15 0.29 8.61
N ALA A 107 -6.58 -0.85 8.21
CA ALA A 107 -7.32 -2.10 8.08
C ALA A 107 -7.94 -2.54 9.42
N ARG A 108 -7.20 -2.42 10.52
CA ARG A 108 -7.69 -2.70 11.88
C ARG A 108 -8.77 -1.71 12.34
N LEU A 109 -8.68 -0.44 11.95
CA LEU A 109 -9.73 0.54 12.28
C LEU A 109 -11.01 0.31 11.46
N PHE A 110 -10.89 -0.04 10.19
CA PHE A 110 -12.04 -0.39 9.35
C PHE A 110 -12.68 -1.72 9.76
N GLU A 111 -11.90 -2.72 10.19
CA GLU A 111 -12.40 -3.96 10.79
C GLU A 111 -13.41 -3.68 11.91
N LYS A 112 -13.12 -2.72 12.80
CA LYS A 112 -14.05 -2.31 13.87
C LYS A 112 -15.35 -1.71 13.33
N GLY A 113 -15.28 -0.93 12.26
CA GLY A 113 -16.48 -0.38 11.59
C GLY A 113 -17.35 -1.46 10.95
N VAL A 114 -16.72 -2.50 10.40
CA VAL A 114 -17.43 -3.65 9.81
C VAL A 114 -18.23 -4.43 10.87
N GLN A 115 -17.79 -4.45 12.14
CA GLN A 115 -18.51 -5.14 13.23
C GLN A 115 -19.88 -4.54 13.60
N HIS A 116 -20.25 -3.37 13.07
CA HIS A 116 -21.59 -2.78 13.27
C HIS A 116 -22.66 -3.42 12.37
N TRP A 117 -22.28 -4.34 11.50
CA TRP A 117 -23.13 -4.88 10.45
C TRP A 117 -23.40 -6.36 10.64
N GLU A 118 -24.60 -6.79 10.24
CA GLU A 118 -24.97 -8.20 10.14
C GLU A 118 -24.90 -8.67 8.67
N ASP A 119 -24.93 -9.98 8.48
CA ASP A 119 -25.00 -10.55 7.13
C ASP A 119 -26.34 -10.24 6.46
N PRO A 120 -26.35 -9.98 5.13
CA PRO A 120 -25.23 -10.16 4.19
C PRO A 120 -24.33 -8.92 4.01
N VAL A 121 -24.60 -7.80 4.71
CA VAL A 121 -23.84 -6.55 4.54
C VAL A 121 -22.44 -6.70 5.11
N HIS A 122 -22.32 -7.33 6.28
CA HIS A 122 -21.04 -7.66 6.91
C HIS A 122 -20.09 -8.38 5.94
N GLY A 123 -20.49 -9.53 5.38
CA GLY A 123 -19.65 -10.26 4.41
C GLY A 123 -19.29 -9.45 3.17
N GLN A 124 -20.16 -8.56 2.69
CA GLN A 124 -19.85 -7.67 1.56
C GLN A 124 -18.81 -6.61 1.90
N LEU A 125 -18.81 -6.10 3.13
CA LEU A 125 -17.82 -5.14 3.62
C LEU A 125 -16.46 -5.79 3.84
N VAL A 126 -16.41 -6.99 4.44
CA VAL A 126 -15.18 -7.77 4.58
C VAL A 126 -14.56 -8.01 3.20
N LYS A 127 -15.36 -8.48 2.24
CA LYS A 127 -14.91 -8.72 0.87
C LYS A 127 -14.43 -7.43 0.18
N HIS A 128 -15.07 -6.30 0.44
CA HIS A 128 -14.62 -5.03 -0.10
C HIS A 128 -13.25 -4.64 0.47
N LEU A 129 -13.08 -4.72 1.79
CA LEU A 129 -11.83 -4.38 2.47
C LEU A 129 -10.66 -5.26 2.00
N LEU A 130 -10.89 -6.57 1.83
CA LEU A 130 -9.89 -7.49 1.28
C LEU A 130 -9.50 -7.11 -0.15
N LYS A 131 -10.47 -6.76 -1.00
CA LYS A 131 -10.22 -6.43 -2.41
C LYS A 131 -9.56 -5.06 -2.62
N THR A 132 -9.74 -4.14 -1.69
CA THR A 132 -9.12 -2.81 -1.75
C THR A 132 -7.85 -2.79 -0.90
N LEU A 133 -7.97 -2.45 0.37
CA LEU A 133 -6.85 -2.24 1.29
C LEU A 133 -6.05 -3.52 1.53
N GLY A 134 -6.72 -4.67 1.60
CA GLY A 134 -6.07 -5.97 1.72
C GLY A 134 -5.17 -6.29 0.52
N SER A 135 -5.68 -6.07 -0.70
CA SER A 135 -4.90 -6.28 -1.92
C SER A 135 -3.72 -5.31 -2.02
N GLU A 136 -3.90 -4.06 -1.59
CA GLU A 136 -2.81 -3.07 -1.52
C GLU A 136 -1.73 -3.47 -0.51
N LEU A 137 -2.12 -3.94 0.68
CA LEU A 137 -1.22 -4.49 1.68
C LEU A 137 -0.45 -5.70 1.15
N ALA A 138 -1.17 -6.67 0.56
CA ALA A 138 -0.55 -7.86 0.00
C ALA A 138 0.44 -7.53 -1.12
N ASN A 139 0.08 -6.61 -2.01
CA ASN A 139 0.98 -6.13 -3.06
C ASN A 139 2.24 -5.51 -2.46
N THR A 140 2.08 -4.64 -1.46
CA THR A 140 3.21 -3.96 -0.80
C THR A 140 4.14 -4.97 -0.10
N VAL A 141 3.59 -5.97 0.59
CA VAL A 141 4.37 -7.03 1.25
C VAL A 141 5.08 -7.94 0.23
N VAL A 142 4.40 -8.35 -0.83
CA VAL A 142 5.01 -9.19 -1.88
C VAL A 142 6.16 -8.43 -2.56
N MET A 143 5.98 -7.14 -2.85
CA MET A 143 7.05 -6.29 -3.42
C MET A 143 8.21 -6.11 -2.44
N ALA A 144 7.93 -5.93 -1.15
CA ALA A 144 8.95 -5.85 -0.10
C ALA A 144 9.83 -7.10 -0.08
N VAL A 145 9.19 -8.27 -0.03
CA VAL A 145 9.88 -9.57 -0.03
C VAL A 145 10.67 -9.77 -1.33
N ALA A 146 10.08 -9.46 -2.49
CA ALA A 146 10.79 -9.52 -3.77
C ALA A 146 12.05 -8.63 -3.76
N GLY A 147 11.97 -7.44 -3.17
CA GLY A 147 13.11 -6.54 -2.98
C GLY A 147 14.21 -7.14 -2.11
N ASP A 148 13.87 -7.77 -0.99
CA ASP A 148 14.84 -8.42 -0.08
C ASP A 148 15.56 -9.60 -0.76
N HIS A 149 14.86 -10.32 -1.65
CA HIS A 149 15.43 -11.38 -2.48
C HIS A 149 16.07 -10.89 -3.78
N MET A 150 16.21 -9.57 -3.98
CA MET A 150 16.82 -8.97 -5.17
C MET A 150 16.15 -9.38 -6.49
N ILE A 151 14.84 -9.68 -6.46
CA ILE A 151 14.05 -10.00 -7.65
C ILE A 151 13.70 -8.70 -8.37
N ASN A 152 14.09 -8.60 -9.64
CA ASN A 152 13.78 -7.44 -10.47
C ASN A 152 12.31 -7.50 -10.92
N VAL A 153 11.49 -6.56 -10.44
CA VAL A 153 10.10 -6.40 -10.86
C VAL A 153 10.07 -5.47 -12.07
N ALA A 154 9.54 -5.95 -13.20
CA ALA A 154 9.57 -5.21 -14.47
C ALA A 154 8.85 -3.85 -14.43
N GLN A 155 7.79 -3.72 -13.62
CA GLN A 155 6.99 -2.51 -13.45
C GLN A 155 6.77 -2.26 -11.95
N PRO A 156 7.77 -1.73 -11.23
CA PRO A 156 7.69 -1.54 -9.78
C PRO A 156 6.68 -0.44 -9.38
N ASP A 157 6.35 0.47 -10.29
CA ASP A 157 5.45 1.60 -10.06
C ASP A 157 3.97 1.28 -10.37
N GLU A 158 3.68 0.12 -10.95
CA GLU A 158 2.31 -0.29 -11.27
C GLU A 158 1.73 -1.20 -10.17
N PRO A 159 0.47 -1.00 -9.75
CA PRO A 159 -0.17 -1.90 -8.80
C PRO A 159 -0.23 -3.32 -9.34
N LEU A 160 0.30 -4.29 -8.59
CA LEU A 160 0.24 -5.69 -8.99
C LEU A 160 -1.23 -6.15 -9.14
N THR A 161 -1.56 -6.65 -10.32
CA THR A 161 -2.80 -7.41 -10.54
C THR A 161 -2.74 -8.73 -9.75
N PRO A 162 -3.87 -9.40 -9.48
CA PRO A 162 -3.85 -10.71 -8.84
C PRO A 162 -2.93 -11.71 -9.56
N ASP A 163 -3.00 -11.77 -10.89
CA ASP A 163 -2.16 -12.67 -11.68
C ASP A 163 -0.68 -12.28 -11.63
N ALA A 164 -0.36 -10.98 -11.72
CA ALA A 164 1.02 -10.50 -11.61
C ALA A 164 1.59 -10.78 -10.21
N ARG A 165 0.81 -10.56 -9.15
CA ARG A 165 1.18 -10.92 -7.77
C ARG A 165 1.48 -12.40 -7.65
N LEU A 166 0.62 -13.28 -8.19
CA LEU A 166 0.84 -14.73 -8.11
C LEU A 166 2.08 -15.18 -8.90
N ARG A 167 2.31 -14.62 -10.09
CA ARG A 167 3.52 -14.89 -10.88
C ARG A 167 4.78 -14.49 -10.12
N LEU A 168 4.79 -13.33 -9.49
CA LEU A 168 5.92 -12.86 -8.68
C LEU A 168 6.16 -13.78 -7.47
N ILE A 169 5.10 -14.20 -6.78
CA ILE A 169 5.18 -15.16 -5.67
C ILE A 169 5.88 -16.45 -6.13
N ASN A 170 5.57 -16.95 -7.32
CA ASN A 170 6.15 -18.19 -7.85
C ASN A 170 7.63 -18.10 -8.24
N THR A 171 8.21 -16.89 -8.23
CA THR A 171 9.66 -16.69 -8.45
C THR A 171 10.47 -16.64 -7.16
N LEU A 172 9.78 -16.60 -6.00
CA LEU A 172 10.42 -16.51 -4.69
C LEU A 172 10.81 -17.90 -4.14
N PRO A 173 11.74 -17.95 -3.16
CA PRO A 173 12.11 -19.20 -2.51
C PRO A 173 10.93 -19.94 -1.86
N ASN A 174 10.98 -21.28 -1.89
CA ASN A 174 9.87 -22.14 -1.46
C ASN A 174 9.43 -21.90 0.00
N ASP A 175 10.36 -21.55 0.89
CA ASP A 175 10.14 -21.32 2.32
C ASP A 175 9.25 -20.09 2.60
N ILE A 176 9.36 -19.04 1.78
CA ILE A 176 8.52 -17.84 1.87
C ILE A 176 7.32 -17.90 0.91
N GLN A 177 7.45 -18.61 -0.21
CA GLN A 177 6.42 -18.76 -1.21
C GLN A 177 5.12 -19.31 -0.61
N GLU A 178 5.18 -20.34 0.24
CA GLU A 178 3.99 -20.94 0.86
C GLU A 178 3.15 -19.89 1.63
N HIS A 179 3.81 -19.05 2.43
CA HIS A 179 3.18 -18.00 3.23
C HIS A 179 2.56 -16.92 2.33
N LEU A 180 3.28 -16.52 1.27
CA LEU A 180 2.77 -15.54 0.30
C LEU A 180 1.60 -16.08 -0.53
N THR A 181 1.60 -17.36 -0.89
CA THR A 181 0.47 -18.01 -1.56
C THR A 181 -0.77 -18.03 -0.66
N LYS A 182 -0.60 -18.31 0.64
CA LYS A 182 -1.70 -18.23 1.62
C LYS A 182 -2.22 -16.79 1.77
N LEU A 183 -1.34 -15.80 1.83
CA LEU A 183 -1.72 -14.38 1.84
C LEU A 183 -2.49 -14.00 0.57
N HIS A 184 -2.06 -14.47 -0.60
CA HIS A 184 -2.78 -14.23 -1.85
C HIS A 184 -4.19 -14.86 -1.81
N ALA A 185 -4.31 -16.10 -1.32
CA ALA A 185 -5.57 -16.81 -1.25
C ALA A 185 -6.58 -16.15 -0.28
N SER A 186 -6.11 -15.66 0.86
CA SER A 186 -6.96 -15.05 1.89
C SER A 186 -7.64 -13.75 1.44
N LEU A 187 -7.17 -13.10 0.37
CA LEU A 187 -7.86 -11.96 -0.26
C LEU A 187 -9.24 -12.32 -0.85
N ASN A 188 -9.51 -13.60 -1.07
CA ASN A 188 -10.82 -14.12 -1.48
C ASN A 188 -11.58 -14.79 -0.33
N GLY A 189 -11.08 -14.66 0.90
CA GLY A 189 -11.68 -15.21 2.11
C GLY A 189 -13.00 -14.55 2.51
N GLN A 190 -13.64 -15.13 3.52
CA GLN A 190 -14.89 -14.62 4.11
C GLN A 190 -14.66 -13.79 5.38
N THR A 191 -13.49 -13.92 6.01
CA THR A 191 -13.09 -13.20 7.22
C THR A 191 -11.73 -12.51 7.00
N LEU A 192 -11.40 -11.57 7.88
CA LEU A 192 -10.10 -10.89 7.86
C LEU A 192 -9.02 -11.67 8.64
N ASP A 193 -9.41 -12.67 9.43
CA ASP A 193 -8.51 -13.36 10.37
C ASP A 193 -7.34 -14.04 9.66
N ASP A 194 -7.64 -14.84 8.63
CA ASP A 194 -6.60 -15.54 7.85
C ASP A 194 -5.66 -14.54 7.16
N PHE A 195 -6.21 -13.44 6.64
CA PHE A 195 -5.45 -12.39 5.99
C PHE A 195 -4.50 -11.69 6.98
N PHE A 196 -5.01 -11.27 8.14
CA PHE A 196 -4.20 -10.62 9.17
C PHE A 196 -3.16 -11.55 9.77
N HIS A 197 -3.49 -12.83 9.97
CA HIS A 197 -2.54 -13.82 10.45
C HIS A 197 -1.36 -13.98 9.49
N GLN A 198 -1.61 -14.14 8.18
CA GLN A 198 -0.53 -14.25 7.19
C GLN A 198 0.29 -12.97 7.08
N LEU A 199 -0.33 -11.79 7.18
CA LEU A 199 0.40 -10.51 7.24
C LEU A 199 1.31 -10.41 8.46
N GLU A 200 0.84 -10.78 9.65
CA GLU A 200 1.63 -10.75 10.88
C GLU A 200 2.84 -11.70 10.79
N LEU A 201 2.67 -12.88 10.20
CA LEU A 201 3.77 -13.82 9.95
C LEU A 201 4.81 -13.22 8.99
N LEU A 202 4.38 -12.76 7.81
CA LEU A 202 5.26 -12.22 6.75
C LEU A 202 5.95 -10.92 7.15
N CYS A 203 5.28 -10.07 7.92
CA CYS A 203 5.92 -8.88 8.47
C CYS A 203 6.85 -9.21 9.64
N GLY A 204 6.66 -10.34 10.33
CA GLY A 204 7.39 -10.68 11.53
C GLY A 204 8.91 -10.88 11.37
N PRO A 205 9.62 -11.17 12.48
CA PRO A 205 11.09 -11.27 12.52
C PRO A 205 11.70 -12.33 11.60
N ALA A 206 10.93 -13.35 11.21
CA ALA A 206 11.41 -14.42 10.34
C ALA A 206 11.56 -13.99 8.87
N HIS A 207 10.93 -12.87 8.48
CA HIS A 207 10.86 -12.42 7.10
C HIS A 207 11.23 -10.92 7.03
N LEU A 208 10.27 -10.01 7.05
CA LEU A 208 10.54 -8.57 6.84
C LEU A 208 11.05 -7.82 8.09
N GLY A 209 10.92 -8.39 9.30
CA GLY A 209 11.36 -7.72 10.54
C GLY A 209 10.54 -6.47 10.92
N ILE A 210 9.34 -6.33 10.37
CA ILE A 210 8.39 -5.25 10.60
C ILE A 210 7.45 -5.60 11.75
N LEU A 211 7.52 -4.84 12.83
CA LEU A 211 6.61 -5.00 13.96
C LEU A 211 5.26 -4.31 13.69
N LEU A 212 4.26 -5.09 13.29
CA LEU A 212 2.87 -4.62 13.14
C LEU A 212 2.23 -4.38 14.52
N LYS A 213 2.14 -3.12 14.94
CA LYS A 213 1.53 -2.74 16.22
C LYS A 213 0.06 -2.40 16.02
N LYS A 214 -0.81 -2.98 16.86
CA LYS A 214 -2.17 -2.46 17.03
C LYS A 214 -2.09 -1.07 17.70
N PRO A 215 -2.83 -0.07 17.21
CA PRO A 215 -2.86 1.24 17.85
C PRO A 215 -3.45 1.12 19.26
N ASP A 216 -2.88 1.82 20.23
CA ASP A 216 -3.50 1.93 21.55
C ASP A 216 -4.79 2.79 21.49
N LYS A 217 -5.61 2.75 22.54
CA LYS A 217 -6.89 3.49 22.60
C LYS A 217 -6.74 5.01 22.44
N ARG A 218 -5.57 5.59 22.73
CA ARG A 218 -5.32 7.04 22.54
C ARG A 218 -5.02 7.33 21.08
N LYS A 219 -4.14 6.54 20.47
CA LYS A 219 -3.79 6.62 19.05
C LYS A 219 -4.98 6.33 18.15
N GLU A 220 -5.79 5.33 18.48
CA GLU A 220 -7.04 5.05 17.78
C GLU A 220 -7.97 6.26 17.76
N ARG A 221 -8.24 6.87 18.93
CA ARG A 221 -9.08 8.07 19.01
C ARG A 221 -8.53 9.23 18.17
N GLN A 222 -7.21 9.44 18.19
CA GLN A 222 -6.58 10.45 17.36
C GLN A 222 -6.74 10.16 15.86
N LEU A 223 -6.55 8.92 15.44
CA LEU A 223 -6.66 8.51 14.03
C LEU A 223 -8.09 8.62 13.52
N VAL A 224 -9.07 8.17 14.31
CA VAL A 224 -10.49 8.33 14.00
C VAL A 224 -10.83 9.82 13.88
N PHE A 225 -10.36 10.66 14.80
CA PHE A 225 -10.55 12.10 14.70
C PHE A 225 -9.94 12.70 13.42
N ASN A 226 -8.69 12.36 13.11
CA ASN A 226 -8.00 12.85 11.91
C ASN A 226 -8.71 12.40 10.63
N TYR A 227 -9.14 11.14 10.57
CA TYR A 227 -9.91 10.62 9.44
C TYR A 227 -11.21 11.40 9.24
N ARG A 228 -11.92 11.74 10.34
CA ARG A 228 -13.12 12.58 10.27
C ARG A 228 -12.82 13.96 9.67
N GLN A 229 -11.73 14.61 10.09
CA GLN A 229 -11.33 15.91 9.52
C GLN A 229 -11.03 15.79 8.03
N SER A 230 -10.30 14.75 7.62
CA SER A 230 -10.01 14.49 6.20
C SER A 230 -11.28 14.25 5.39
N LEU A 231 -12.28 13.53 5.92
CA LEU A 231 -13.58 13.36 5.26
C LEU A 231 -14.32 14.69 5.09
N VAL A 232 -14.27 15.58 6.09
CA VAL A 232 -14.88 16.92 5.99
C VAL A 232 -14.17 17.75 4.92
N GLU A 233 -12.84 17.74 4.89
CA GLU A 233 -12.05 18.43 3.87
C GLU A 233 -12.37 17.93 2.46
N GLN A 234 -12.39 16.61 2.26
CA GLN A 234 -12.75 15.98 0.98
C GLN A 234 -14.18 16.34 0.57
N LEU A 235 -15.13 16.27 1.50
CA LEU A 235 -16.53 16.57 1.23
C LEU A 235 -16.75 18.05 0.84
N ASN A 236 -16.00 18.97 1.42
CA ASN A 236 -16.14 20.40 1.11
C ASN A 236 -15.76 20.72 -0.35
N VAL A 237 -14.72 20.06 -0.87
CA VAL A 237 -14.21 20.29 -2.24
C VAL A 237 -14.85 19.38 -3.29
N GLU A 238 -15.52 18.32 -2.87
CA GLU A 238 -16.16 17.37 -3.78
C GLU A 238 -17.34 18.01 -4.54
N THR A 239 -17.43 17.71 -5.83
CA THR A 239 -18.45 18.24 -6.74
C THR A 239 -19.28 17.15 -7.40
N ASP A 240 -18.79 15.90 -7.43
CA ASP A 240 -19.54 14.77 -7.93
C ASP A 240 -20.66 14.38 -6.94
N PRO A 241 -21.94 14.40 -7.37
CA PRO A 241 -23.08 14.02 -6.53
C PRO A 241 -22.96 12.65 -5.84
N ALA A 242 -22.48 11.63 -6.55
CA ALA A 242 -22.43 10.28 -6.03
C ALA A 242 -21.31 10.14 -4.98
N MET A 243 -20.15 10.75 -5.24
CA MET A 243 -19.04 10.78 -4.29
C MET A 243 -19.36 11.64 -3.06
N CYS A 244 -20.02 12.79 -3.24
CA CYS A 244 -20.51 13.59 -2.12
C CYS A 244 -21.46 12.80 -1.22
N LEU A 245 -22.44 12.09 -1.79
CA LEU A 245 -23.34 11.23 -1.01
C LEU A 245 -22.58 10.11 -0.29
N HIS A 246 -21.59 9.50 -0.95
CA HIS A 246 -20.73 8.49 -0.34
C HIS A 246 -19.95 9.05 0.88
N LEU A 247 -19.25 10.16 0.71
CA LEU A 247 -18.50 10.84 1.77
C LEU A 247 -19.41 11.27 2.93
N CYS A 248 -20.59 11.84 2.61
CA CYS A 248 -21.61 12.18 3.61
C CYS A 248 -22.01 10.96 4.44
N SER A 249 -22.28 9.84 3.79
CA SER A 249 -22.76 8.62 4.44
C SER A 249 -21.71 8.05 5.40
N VAL A 250 -20.44 7.97 4.96
CA VAL A 250 -19.34 7.49 5.81
C VAL A 250 -19.06 8.46 6.96
N LEU A 251 -19.12 9.78 6.72
CA LEU A 251 -18.92 10.79 7.76
C LEU A 251 -20.02 10.78 8.82
N LEU A 252 -21.29 10.63 8.40
CA LEU A 252 -22.43 10.51 9.31
C LEU A 252 -22.34 9.22 10.14
N PHE A 253 -22.01 8.09 9.50
CA PHE A 253 -21.76 6.84 10.20
C PHE A 253 -20.67 6.97 11.26
N GLN A 254 -19.54 7.56 10.90
CA GLN A 254 -18.45 7.76 11.84
C GLN A 254 -18.82 8.72 12.97
N THR A 255 -19.66 9.72 12.70
CA THR A 255 -20.16 10.64 13.72
C THR A 255 -21.07 9.93 14.72
N ALA A 256 -21.91 9.00 14.27
CA ALA A 256 -22.84 8.24 15.11
C ALA A 256 -22.15 7.11 15.91
N THR A 257 -21.16 6.44 15.32
CA THR A 257 -20.58 5.20 15.88
C THR A 257 -19.16 5.36 16.41
N HIS A 258 -18.51 6.50 16.16
CA HIS A 258 -17.08 6.71 16.38
C HIS A 258 -16.17 5.66 15.71
N SER A 259 -16.67 4.99 14.68
CA SER A 259 -15.95 3.93 13.95
C SER A 259 -15.75 4.35 12.49
N MET A 260 -14.57 4.05 11.95
CA MET A 260 -14.26 4.31 10.54
C MET A 260 -14.94 3.26 9.66
N LEU A 261 -15.37 3.65 8.46
CA LEU A 261 -16.03 2.72 7.54
C LEU A 261 -15.47 2.88 6.13
N HIS A 262 -15.14 1.76 5.49
CA HIS A 262 -14.70 1.70 4.10
C HIS A 262 -15.68 0.83 3.32
N ILE A 263 -16.45 1.45 2.41
CA ILE A 263 -17.56 0.80 1.71
C ILE A 263 -17.46 1.03 0.20
N PRO A 264 -18.00 0.12 -0.63
CA PRO A 264 -18.29 0.42 -2.01
C PRO A 264 -19.55 1.31 -2.10
N GLY A 265 -19.66 2.14 -3.13
CA GLY A 265 -20.82 3.03 -3.32
C GLY A 265 -22.19 2.33 -3.31
N ARG A 266 -22.25 1.07 -3.76
CA ARG A 266 -23.49 0.26 -3.74
C ARG A 266 -24.04 -0.04 -2.35
N LEU A 267 -23.23 0.10 -1.29
CA LEU A 267 -23.66 -0.11 0.10
C LEU A 267 -24.05 1.20 0.81
N VAL A 268 -24.00 2.34 0.12
CA VAL A 268 -24.52 3.62 0.64
C VAL A 268 -25.97 3.50 1.14
N PRO A 269 -26.91 2.83 0.44
CA PRO A 269 -28.28 2.67 0.95
C PRO A 269 -28.35 1.93 2.28
N ASN A 270 -27.49 0.94 2.50
CA ASN A 270 -27.41 0.23 3.78
C ASN A 270 -26.92 1.16 4.91
N VAL A 271 -25.98 2.05 4.62
CA VAL A 271 -25.53 3.10 5.55
C VAL A 271 -26.63 4.08 5.90
N LEU A 272 -27.37 4.57 4.91
CA LEU A 272 -28.50 5.44 5.16
C LEU A 272 -29.58 4.74 6.00
N GLN A 273 -29.90 3.48 5.69
CA GLN A 273 -30.85 2.68 6.47
C GLN A 273 -30.41 2.50 7.92
N TYR A 274 -29.12 2.25 8.16
CA TYR A 274 -28.55 2.14 9.51
C TYR A 274 -28.72 3.44 10.31
N LEU A 275 -28.61 4.59 9.63
CA LEU A 275 -28.65 5.89 10.29
C LEU A 275 -30.05 6.46 10.51
N VAL A 276 -31.11 5.82 9.98
CA VAL A 276 -32.51 6.30 10.06
C VAL A 276 -32.92 6.69 11.48
N THR A 277 -32.53 5.92 12.49
CA THR A 277 -32.92 6.19 13.89
C THR A 277 -32.12 7.32 14.53
N SER A 278 -30.91 7.58 14.03
CA SER A 278 -30.00 8.61 14.53
C SER A 278 -30.16 9.97 13.83
N LEU A 279 -30.78 9.98 12.65
CA LEU A 279 -31.01 11.16 11.83
C LEU A 279 -32.49 11.53 11.86
N GLY A 280 -32.80 12.82 12.05
CA GLY A 280 -34.18 13.30 11.93
C GLY A 280 -34.76 13.06 10.54
N ALA A 281 -36.09 12.86 10.47
CA ALA A 281 -36.80 12.52 9.24
C ALA A 281 -36.51 13.49 8.07
N ASP A 282 -36.43 14.79 8.34
CA ASP A 282 -36.13 15.81 7.33
C ASP A 282 -34.76 15.61 6.68
N LYS A 283 -33.74 15.28 7.49
CA LYS A 283 -32.38 15.00 7.00
C LYS A 283 -32.35 13.72 6.17
N MET A 284 -33.04 12.68 6.65
CA MET A 284 -33.15 11.41 5.94
C MET A 284 -33.87 11.54 4.59
N ALA A 285 -34.91 12.38 4.51
CA ALA A 285 -35.63 12.63 3.28
C ALA A 285 -34.72 13.23 2.20
N VAL A 286 -33.89 14.22 2.55
CA VAL A 286 -32.93 14.84 1.62
C VAL A 286 -31.88 13.83 1.14
N LEU A 287 -31.31 13.04 2.05
CA LEU A 287 -30.30 12.02 1.70
C LEU A 287 -30.88 10.92 0.80
N THR A 288 -32.12 10.49 1.08
CA THR A 288 -32.83 9.49 0.27
C THR A 288 -33.16 10.03 -1.12
N GLN A 289 -33.63 11.28 -1.21
CA GLN A 289 -33.87 11.95 -2.49
C GLN A 289 -32.60 12.01 -3.34
N MET A 290 -31.46 12.37 -2.74
CA MET A 290 -30.18 12.38 -3.44
C MET A 290 -29.77 10.98 -3.91
N GLN A 291 -29.93 9.95 -3.08
CA GLN A 291 -29.67 8.56 -3.45
C GLN A 291 -30.49 8.14 -4.67
N ASP A 292 -31.78 8.43 -4.68
CA ASP A 292 -32.68 8.05 -5.76
C ASP A 292 -32.29 8.72 -7.08
N LEU A 293 -31.90 10.00 -7.04
CA LEU A 293 -31.39 10.72 -8.20
C LEU A 293 -30.07 10.14 -8.71
N VAL A 294 -29.12 9.81 -7.83
CA VAL A 294 -27.83 9.17 -8.20
C VAL A 294 -28.08 7.82 -8.89
N VAL A 295 -28.96 6.99 -8.33
CA VAL A 295 -29.32 5.69 -8.92
C VAL A 295 -30.03 5.88 -10.26
N LYS A 296 -30.96 6.84 -10.37
CA LYS A 296 -31.65 7.17 -11.62
C LYS A 296 -30.65 7.61 -12.68
N HIS A 297 -29.74 8.52 -12.34
CA HIS A 297 -28.71 9.03 -13.24
C HIS A 297 -27.78 7.91 -13.75
N ALA A 298 -27.36 6.99 -12.88
CA ALA A 298 -26.53 5.85 -13.28
C ALA A 298 -27.27 4.88 -14.23
N LYS A 299 -28.57 4.65 -14.01
CA LYS A 299 -29.41 3.82 -14.90
C LYS A 299 -29.62 4.46 -16.27
N LEU A 300 -29.87 5.77 -16.32
CA LEU A 300 -30.03 6.49 -17.57
C LEU A 300 -28.73 6.50 -18.39
N LYS A 301 -27.57 6.71 -17.74
CA LYS A 301 -26.27 6.68 -18.43
C LYS A 301 -25.87 5.30 -18.97
N SER A 302 -26.37 4.21 -18.40
CA SER A 302 -26.07 2.84 -18.85
C SER A 302 -26.99 2.33 -19.95
N SER A 303 -28.10 3.02 -20.21
CA SER A 303 -29.04 2.70 -21.28
C SER A 303 -28.61 3.45 -22.55
N SER A 304 -28.02 2.75 -23.52
CA SER A 304 -27.38 3.32 -24.71
C SER A 304 -28.29 4.26 -25.52
N GLU A 305 -27.83 5.51 -25.63
CA GLU A 305 -27.95 6.47 -26.75
C GLU A 305 -29.33 7.04 -27.13
N GLY A 306 -29.47 8.37 -26.94
CA GLY A 306 -30.37 9.23 -27.72
C GLY A 306 -31.52 9.87 -26.94
N ASP A 307 -32.41 9.07 -26.37
CA ASP A 307 -33.73 9.55 -25.90
C ASP A 307 -33.75 10.13 -24.47
N HIS A 308 -32.66 9.97 -23.72
CA HIS A 308 -32.63 10.36 -22.30
C HIS A 308 -31.76 11.59 -21.99
N GLU A 309 -31.20 12.28 -22.98
CA GLU A 309 -30.23 13.36 -22.70
C GLU A 309 -30.85 14.54 -21.95
N ALA A 310 -32.08 14.94 -22.31
CA ALA A 310 -32.83 15.95 -21.59
C ALA A 310 -33.16 15.50 -20.14
N GLU A 311 -33.48 14.23 -19.96
CA GLU A 311 -33.78 13.66 -18.63
C GLU A 311 -32.51 13.55 -17.77
N ILE A 312 -31.38 13.15 -18.34
CA ILE A 312 -30.07 13.11 -17.69
C ILE A 312 -29.69 14.51 -17.22
N GLY A 313 -29.85 15.52 -18.09
CA GLY A 313 -29.61 16.92 -17.73
C GLY A 313 -30.49 17.39 -16.58
N SER A 314 -31.79 17.09 -16.62
CA SER A 314 -32.73 17.43 -15.56
C SER A 314 -32.36 16.77 -14.22
N VAL A 315 -32.00 15.49 -14.23
CA VAL A 315 -31.56 14.76 -13.02
C VAL A 315 -30.24 15.32 -12.50
N ALA A 316 -29.30 15.68 -13.38
CA ALA A 316 -28.04 16.30 -12.98
C ALA A 316 -28.24 17.66 -12.29
N THR A 317 -29.14 18.51 -12.82
CA THR A 317 -29.50 19.78 -12.16
C THR A 317 -30.12 19.53 -10.80
N ALA A 318 -31.08 18.60 -10.69
CA ALA A 318 -31.70 18.27 -9.41
C ALA A 318 -30.70 17.76 -8.36
N MET A 319 -29.67 16.99 -8.77
CA MET A 319 -28.58 16.58 -7.87
C MET A 319 -27.71 17.76 -7.43
N ALA A 320 -27.40 18.69 -8.36
CA ALA A 320 -26.62 19.88 -8.04
C ALA A 320 -27.34 20.78 -7.01
N ASP A 321 -28.67 20.92 -7.12
CA ASP A 321 -29.49 21.70 -6.19
C ASP A 321 -29.53 21.11 -4.76
N LEU A 322 -29.28 19.81 -4.62
CA LEU A 322 -29.22 19.12 -3.32
C LEU A 322 -27.81 19.05 -2.73
N LEU A 323 -26.78 19.32 -3.54
CA LEU A 323 -25.38 19.06 -3.18
C LEU A 323 -24.96 19.79 -1.89
N GLU A 324 -25.21 21.10 -1.82
CA GLU A 324 -24.88 21.89 -0.63
C GLU A 324 -25.69 21.43 0.60
N LYS A 325 -26.95 21.04 0.41
CA LYS A 325 -27.79 20.57 1.52
C LYS A 325 -27.25 19.28 2.13
N ILE A 326 -26.81 18.31 1.33
CA ILE A 326 -26.25 17.06 1.87
C ILE A 326 -24.91 17.31 2.57
N LYS A 327 -24.08 18.22 2.05
CA LYS A 327 -22.82 18.63 2.69
C LYS A 327 -23.09 19.26 4.05
N GLU A 328 -24.07 20.15 4.13
CA GLU A 328 -24.48 20.75 5.39
C GLU A 328 -25.01 19.74 6.40
N ILE A 329 -25.78 18.74 5.96
CA ILE A 329 -26.31 17.68 6.84
C ILE A 329 -25.16 16.90 7.50
N ALA A 330 -24.10 16.59 6.76
CA ALA A 330 -22.97 15.81 7.26
C ALA A 330 -21.96 16.61 8.09
N THR A 331 -21.85 17.91 7.86
CA THR A 331 -20.83 18.78 8.50
C THR A 331 -21.36 19.59 9.68
N LYS A 332 -22.65 19.98 9.68
CA LYS A 332 -23.23 20.70 10.82
C LYS A 332 -23.30 19.78 12.03
N LYS A 333 -22.75 20.24 13.16
CA LYS A 333 -22.85 19.52 14.45
C LYS A 333 -24.32 19.25 14.72
N SER A 334 -24.70 17.98 14.72
CA SER A 334 -25.94 17.54 15.35
C SER A 334 -25.92 18.03 16.79
N ASN A 335 -26.83 18.95 17.15
CA ASN A 335 -27.18 19.21 18.54
C ASN A 335 -27.90 17.97 19.09
N THR A 336 -27.17 16.89 19.29
CA THR A 336 -27.61 15.77 20.13
C THR A 336 -27.10 16.06 21.53
N PRO A 337 -27.98 16.17 22.54
CA PRO A 337 -27.55 16.36 23.91
C PRO A 337 -26.70 15.15 24.30
N THR A 338 -25.49 15.43 24.77
CA THR A 338 -24.70 14.47 25.52
C THR A 338 -25.44 14.19 26.82
N ASP A 339 -26.14 13.06 26.90
CA ASP A 339 -26.52 12.53 28.21
C ASP A 339 -25.26 12.04 28.91
N GLU A 340 -25.18 12.43 30.18
CA GLU A 340 -24.09 12.27 31.15
C GLU A 340 -23.71 10.81 31.45
#